data_AF-A0A031JRE0-F1
#
_entry.id   AF-A0A031JRE0-F1
#
_cell.length_a   1.000
_cell.length_b   1.000
_cell.length_c   1.000
_cell.angle_alpha   90.00
_cell.angle_beta   90.00
_cell.angle_gamma   90.00
#
_symmetry.space_group_name_H-M   'P 1'
#
loop_
_entity.id
_entity.type
_entity.pdbx_description
1 polymer ?
#
loop_
_entity_poly.entity_id
_entity_poly.type
_entity_poly.pdbx_seq_one_letter_code
_entity_poly.pdbx_strand_id
1 'polypeptide(L)'
;MQHDDEPLNAAATTPSGPEAVAAQGVTIDEHLFEDILDLEGALRLSTQATAGLGAPRATEIVMLGRKLPEPSAAKLQVLADEVRKATQAGDLARVRECHLHVIDTLVSLRTTCWAVKSEE
;
A
#
# COMPACT_ATOMS: atom_id res chain seq x y z
N MET A 1 -41.19 -6.88 -29.20
CA MET A 1 -40.79 -6.00 -28.09
C MET A 1 -40.48 -6.88 -26.91
N GLN A 2 -39.26 -6.74 -26.37
CA GLN A 2 -38.89 -7.00 -24.97
C GLN A 2 -38.79 -8.49 -24.56
N HIS A 3 -37.77 -8.94 -23.84
CA HIS A 3 -36.74 -8.26 -23.05
C HIS A 3 -35.55 -9.22 -22.93
N ASP A 4 -34.36 -8.78 -23.34
CA ASP A 4 -33.07 -9.39 -22.96
C ASP A 4 -32.87 -9.14 -21.46
N ASP A 5 -33.02 -10.17 -20.63
CA ASP A 5 -32.61 -10.15 -19.23
C ASP A 5 -31.47 -11.14 -19.03
N GLU A 6 -30.32 -10.77 -19.59
CA GLU A 6 -29.03 -11.25 -19.11
C GLU A 6 -28.77 -10.54 -17.76
N PRO A 7 -28.57 -11.26 -16.64
CA PRO A 7 -28.15 -10.60 -15.41
C PRO A 7 -26.75 -10.07 -15.64
N LEU A 8 -26.71 -8.74 -15.84
CA LEU A 8 -25.57 -7.86 -15.84
C LEU A 8 -24.51 -8.42 -14.90
N ASN A 9 -23.39 -8.84 -15.48
CA ASN A 9 -22.18 -9.28 -14.81
C ASN A 9 -21.76 -8.15 -13.85
N ALA A 10 -22.30 -8.18 -12.63
CA ALA A 10 -21.78 -7.40 -11.52
C ALA A 10 -20.39 -7.97 -11.31
N ALA A 11 -19.41 -7.33 -11.94
CA ALA A 11 -18.02 -7.48 -11.59
C ALA A 11 -17.97 -7.22 -10.09
N ALA A 12 -18.06 -8.29 -9.30
CA ALA A 12 -17.73 -8.28 -7.91
C ALA A 12 -16.25 -7.92 -7.92
N THR A 13 -15.96 -6.63 -7.82
CA THR A 13 -14.62 -6.12 -7.64
C THR A 13 -14.21 -6.65 -6.28
N THR A 14 -13.66 -7.87 -6.27
CA THR A 14 -13.13 -8.47 -5.06
C THR A 14 -12.16 -7.44 -4.50
N PRO A 15 -12.38 -6.93 -3.28
CA PRO A 15 -11.49 -5.93 -2.73
C PRO A 15 -10.07 -6.50 -2.75
N SER A 16 -9.11 -5.67 -3.14
CA SER A 16 -7.69 -6.05 -3.26
C SER A 16 -6.83 -5.04 -2.53
N GLY A 17 -5.91 -5.55 -1.69
CA GLY A 17 -5.10 -4.71 -0.82
C GLY A 17 -5.76 -4.45 0.55
N PRO A 18 -5.58 -3.26 1.14
CA PRO A 18 -5.98 -2.94 2.51
C PRO A 18 -7.45 -3.23 2.81
N GLU A 19 -8.34 -2.94 1.86
CA GLU A 19 -9.78 -3.14 1.99
C GLU A 19 -10.14 -4.62 2.07
N ALA A 20 -9.37 -5.48 1.40
CA ALA A 20 -9.51 -6.94 1.47
C ALA A 20 -9.05 -7.48 2.82
N VAL A 21 -8.03 -6.86 3.41
CA VAL A 21 -7.46 -7.21 4.71
C VAL A 21 -8.42 -6.82 5.84
N ALA A 22 -9.00 -5.62 5.77
CA ALA A 22 -10.02 -5.17 6.71
C ALA A 22 -11.28 -6.05 6.66
N ALA A 23 -11.72 -6.45 5.47
CA ALA A 23 -12.85 -7.38 5.29
C ALA A 23 -12.58 -8.77 5.90
N GLN A 24 -11.32 -9.15 6.08
CA GLN A 24 -10.92 -10.40 6.75
C GLN A 24 -10.82 -10.25 8.29
N GLY A 25 -11.13 -9.07 8.83
CA GLY A 25 -11.04 -8.80 10.27
C GLY A 25 -9.60 -8.75 10.79
N VAL A 26 -8.62 -8.57 9.91
CA VAL A 26 -7.22 -8.50 10.31
C VAL A 26 -6.96 -7.16 11.00
N THR A 27 -6.39 -7.23 12.19
CA THR A 27 -5.92 -6.08 12.96
C THR A 27 -4.40 -6.04 12.90
N ILE A 28 -3.81 -4.87 12.66
CA ILE A 28 -2.36 -4.67 12.80
C ILE A 28 -2.01 -4.35 14.26
N ASP A 29 -0.89 -4.86 14.76
CA ASP A 29 -0.40 -4.55 16.10
C ASP A 29 0.36 -3.22 16.16
N GLU A 30 0.69 -2.76 17.37
CA GLU A 30 1.36 -1.47 17.61
C GLU A 30 2.74 -1.39 16.95
N HIS A 31 3.49 -2.48 16.93
CA HIS A 31 4.82 -2.48 16.32
C HIS A 31 4.72 -2.32 14.81
N LEU A 32 3.77 -3.03 14.18
CA LEU A 32 3.51 -2.91 12.76
C LEU A 32 2.93 -1.55 12.40
N PHE A 33 2.12 -0.95 13.28
CA PHE A 33 1.62 0.41 13.10
C PHE A 33 2.77 1.44 13.06
N GLU A 34 3.71 1.36 14.01
CA GLU A 34 4.90 2.24 14.02
C GLU A 34 5.81 1.98 12.81
N ASP A 35 6.04 0.72 12.44
CA ASP A 35 6.79 0.38 11.22
C ASP A 35 6.16 0.99 9.95
N ILE A 36 4.82 1.02 9.88
CA ILE A 36 4.07 1.67 8.80
C ILE A 36 4.30 3.20 8.82
N LEU A 37 4.24 3.83 10.00
CA LEU A 37 4.45 5.28 10.14
C LEU A 37 5.87 5.70 9.77
N ASP A 38 6.89 4.94 10.20
CA ASP A 38 8.29 5.21 9.89
C ASP A 38 8.54 5.18 8.38
N LEU A 39 8.03 4.15 7.70
CA LEU A 39 8.16 4.04 6.25
C LEU A 39 7.38 5.15 5.54
N GLU A 40 6.16 5.47 5.99
CA GLU A 40 5.36 6.57 5.44
C GLU A 40 6.11 7.91 5.55
N GLY A 41 6.67 8.21 6.72
CA GLY A 41 7.43 9.43 6.98
C GLY A 41 8.65 9.54 6.05
N ALA A 42 9.42 8.46 5.93
CA ALA A 42 10.58 8.42 5.05
C ALA A 42 10.21 8.60 3.57
N LEU A 43 9.11 7.99 3.12
CA LEU A 43 8.61 8.14 1.75
C LEU A 43 8.12 9.57 1.47
N ARG A 44 7.42 10.20 2.42
CA ARG A 44 6.96 11.60 2.28
C ARG A 44 8.13 12.58 2.20
N LEU A 45 9.17 12.38 3.01
CA LEU A 45 10.39 13.18 2.92
C LEU A 45 11.06 12.98 1.55
N SER A 46 11.11 11.74 1.06
CA SER A 46 11.68 11.42 -0.24
C SER A 46 10.95 12.08 -1.42
N THR A 47 9.62 12.16 -1.39
CA THR A 47 8.84 12.77 -2.48
C THR A 47 8.98 14.29 -2.50
N GLN A 48 9.26 14.91 -1.35
CA GLN A 48 9.49 16.35 -1.21
C GLN A 48 10.95 16.75 -1.48
N ALA A 49 11.90 15.83 -1.31
CA ALA A 49 13.32 16.11 -1.53
C ALA A 49 13.65 16.31 -3.02
N THR A 50 14.25 17.46 -3.34
CA THR A 50 14.67 17.83 -4.70
C THR A 50 15.90 17.05 -5.16
N ALA A 51 16.75 16.64 -4.22
CA ALA A 51 17.89 15.76 -4.45
C ALA A 51 17.54 14.38 -3.88
N GLY A 52 17.66 13.32 -4.68
CA GLY A 52 17.28 11.93 -4.37
C GLY A 52 18.08 11.25 -3.25
N LEU A 53 18.34 11.94 -2.15
CA LEU A 53 19.01 11.46 -0.96
C LEU A 53 17.99 10.79 -0.03
N GLY A 54 18.29 9.56 0.38
CA GLY A 54 17.60 8.89 1.50
C GLY A 54 16.22 8.31 1.20
N ALA A 55 15.84 8.18 -0.08
CA ALA A 55 14.57 7.59 -0.46
C ALA A 55 14.46 6.12 -0.01
N PRO A 56 13.34 5.70 0.61
CA PRO A 56 13.12 4.30 0.90
C PRO A 56 13.19 3.47 -0.38
N ARG A 57 13.99 2.41 -0.32
CA ARG A 57 14.24 1.50 -1.42
C ARG A 57 13.10 0.51 -1.51
N ALA A 58 12.95 -0.09 -2.71
CA ALA A 58 12.10 -1.25 -2.91
C ALA A 58 12.27 -2.34 -1.83
N THR A 59 13.48 -2.52 -1.31
CA THR A 59 13.76 -3.48 -0.24
C THR A 59 13.03 -3.15 1.06
N GLU A 60 12.96 -1.88 1.47
CA GLU A 60 12.28 -1.46 2.70
C GLU A 60 10.77 -1.68 2.59
N ILE A 61 10.20 -1.39 1.42
CA ILE A 61 8.78 -1.66 1.11
C ILE A 61 8.49 -3.17 1.20
N VAL A 62 9.36 -4.02 0.64
CA VAL A 62 9.21 -5.48 0.71
C VAL A 62 9.33 -5.99 2.14
N MET A 63 10.25 -5.46 2.94
CA MET A 63 10.41 -5.87 4.34
C MET A 63 9.16 -5.61 5.15
N LEU A 64 8.51 -4.44 4.96
CA LEU A 64 7.23 -4.15 5.59
C LEU A 64 6.12 -5.08 5.06
N GLY A 65 6.07 -5.30 3.74
CA GLY A 65 5.11 -6.22 3.10
C GLY A 65 5.10 -7.63 3.70
N ARG A 66 6.26 -8.15 4.10
CA ARG A 66 6.38 -9.48 4.74
C ARG A 66 5.73 -9.57 6.13
N LYS A 67 5.48 -8.44 6.78
CA LYS A 67 4.79 -8.37 8.08
C LYS A 67 3.27 -8.28 7.91
N LEU A 68 2.78 -8.13 6.67
CA LEU A 68 1.38 -7.90 6.34
C LEU A 68 0.71 -9.16 5.76
N PRO A 69 -0.63 -9.26 5.86
CA PRO A 69 -1.39 -10.33 5.21
C PRO A 69 -1.30 -10.30 3.68
N GLU A 70 -1.49 -11.47 3.06
CA GLU A 70 -1.29 -11.75 1.63
C GLU A 70 -1.84 -10.69 0.65
N PRO A 71 -3.07 -10.13 0.81
CA PRO A 71 -3.58 -9.14 -0.14
C PRO A 71 -2.79 -7.83 -0.12
N SER A 72 -2.36 -7.39 1.06
CA SER A 72 -1.57 -6.18 1.23
C SER A 72 -0.10 -6.41 0.95
N ALA A 73 0.44 -7.57 1.32
CA ALA A 73 1.80 -7.99 0.99
C ALA A 73 2.00 -8.05 -0.53
N ALA A 74 1.06 -8.66 -1.27
CA ALA A 74 1.11 -8.73 -2.73
C ALA A 74 1.05 -7.33 -3.38
N LYS A 75 0.18 -6.43 -2.89
CA LYS A 75 0.07 -5.06 -3.40
C LYS A 75 1.37 -4.27 -3.17
N LEU A 76 1.95 -4.36 -1.98
CA LEU A 76 3.24 -3.72 -1.68
C LEU A 76 4.40 -4.32 -2.48
N GLN A 77 4.38 -5.62 -2.76
CA GLN A 77 5.38 -6.26 -3.63
C GLN A 77 5.34 -5.69 -5.05
N VAL A 78 4.15 -5.53 -5.64
CA VAL A 78 3.99 -4.91 -6.97
C VAL A 78 4.55 -3.49 -6.98
N LEU A 79 4.18 -2.68 -5.98
CA LEU A 79 4.68 -1.30 -5.87
C LEU A 79 6.20 -1.23 -5.68
N ALA A 80 6.77 -2.13 -4.87
CA ALA A 80 8.21 -2.23 -4.70
C ALA A 80 8.93 -2.57 -6.00
N ASP A 81 8.37 -3.46 -6.82
CA ASP A 81 8.91 -3.80 -8.13
C ASP A 81 8.83 -2.62 -9.11
N GLU A 82 7.78 -1.81 -9.04
CA GLU A 82 7.70 -0.56 -9.80
C GLU A 82 8.75 0.47 -9.36
N VAL A 83 8.95 0.67 -8.06
CA VAL A 83 10.01 1.52 -7.51
C VAL A 83 11.38 1.05 -8.01
N ARG A 84 11.64 -0.27 -7.98
CA ARG A 84 12.89 -0.85 -8.48
C ARG A 84 13.09 -0.55 -9.96
N LYS A 85 12.07 -0.78 -10.80
CA LYS A 85 12.13 -0.50 -12.24
C LYS A 85 12.39 0.98 -12.54
N ALA A 86 11.67 1.87 -11.87
CA ALA A 86 11.83 3.32 -12.04
C ALA A 86 13.22 3.80 -11.60
N THR A 87 13.73 3.26 -10.49
CA THR A 87 15.09 3.54 -9.99
C THR A 87 16.15 3.07 -11.00
N GLN A 88 16.02 1.86 -11.55
CA GLN A 88 16.95 1.32 -12.55
C GLN A 88 16.93 2.13 -13.85
N ALA A 89 15.77 2.68 -14.22
CA ALA A 89 15.62 3.57 -15.38
C ALA A 89 16.12 5.01 -15.12
N GLY A 90 16.43 5.37 -13.86
CA GLY A 90 16.75 6.75 -13.48
C GLY A 90 15.56 7.71 -13.56
N ASP A 91 14.34 7.20 -13.64
CA ASP A 91 13.12 7.98 -13.75
C ASP A 91 12.65 8.46 -12.38
N LEU A 92 13.20 9.59 -11.94
CA LEU A 92 12.89 10.18 -10.64
C LEU A 92 11.41 10.60 -10.51
N ALA A 93 10.75 10.96 -11.61
CA ALA A 93 9.34 11.32 -11.58
C ALA A 93 8.48 10.08 -11.28
N ARG A 94 8.77 8.97 -11.96
CA ARG A 94 8.09 7.70 -11.71
C ARG A 94 8.38 7.13 -10.34
N VAL A 95 9.63 7.24 -9.84
CA VAL A 95 9.96 6.85 -8.45
C VAL A 95 9.06 7.59 -7.45
N ARG A 96 8.89 8.91 -7.62
CA ARG A 96 8.03 9.71 -6.74
C ARG A 96 6.57 9.28 -6.82
N GLU A 97 6.05 9.04 -8.02
CA GLU A 97 4.68 8.54 -8.21
C GLU A 97 4.47 7.20 -7.50
N CYS A 98 5.40 6.25 -7.67
CA CYS A 98 5.32 4.97 -6.98
C CYS A 98 5.39 5.13 -5.45
N HIS A 99 6.22 6.04 -4.92
CA HIS A 99 6.25 6.33 -3.48
C HIS A 99 4.92 6.89 -2.95
N LEU A 100 4.25 7.75 -3.72
CA LEU A 100 2.92 8.25 -3.35
C LEU A 100 1.90 7.10 -3.29
N HIS A 101 1.91 6.18 -4.26
CA HIS A 101 1.03 5.01 -4.22
C HIS A 101 1.33 4.07 -3.04
N VAL A 102 2.59 3.92 -2.64
CA VAL A 102 2.95 3.19 -1.42
C VAL A 102 2.38 3.89 -0.19
N ILE A 103 2.60 5.21 -0.05
CA ILE A 103 2.03 6.02 1.04
C ILE A 103 0.51 5.82 1.14
N ASP A 104 -0.22 5.94 0.03
CA ASP A 104 -1.68 5.80 0.02
C ASP A 104 -2.11 4.41 0.48
N THR A 105 -1.39 3.37 0.07
CA THR A 105 -1.64 1.98 0.50
C THR A 105 -1.39 1.80 2.00
N LEU A 106 -0.33 2.39 2.53
CA LEU A 106 0.04 2.36 3.95
C LEU A 106 -0.98 3.13 4.82
N VAL A 107 -1.43 4.30 4.37
CA VAL A 107 -2.47 5.08 5.03
C VAL A 107 -3.79 4.30 5.05
N SER A 108 -4.18 3.67 3.94
CA SER A 108 -5.38 2.83 3.90
C SER A 108 -5.27 1.65 4.86
N LEU A 109 -4.13 0.94 4.89
CA LEU A 109 -3.87 -0.12 5.88
C LEU A 109 -4.03 0.37 7.32
N ARG A 110 -3.37 1.47 7.67
CA ARG A 110 -3.38 2.01 9.03
C ARG A 110 -4.78 2.47 9.45
N THR A 111 -5.51 3.13 8.58
CA THR A 111 -6.86 3.65 8.88
C THR A 111 -7.91 2.55 8.96
N THR A 112 -7.74 1.45 8.24
CA THR A 112 -8.73 0.36 8.18
C THR A 112 -8.45 -0.79 9.14
N CYS A 113 -7.19 -1.07 9.43
CA CYS A 113 -6.77 -2.26 10.18
C CYS A 113 -6.23 -1.93 11.58
N TRP A 114 -6.03 -0.65 11.94
CA TRP A 114 -5.69 -0.27 13.30
C TRP A 114 -6.96 -0.19 14.15
N ALA A 115 -7.17 -1.19 15.00
CA ALA A 115 -8.15 -1.09 16.05
C ALA A 115 -7.60 -0.10 17.09
N VAL A 116 -8.07 1.14 17.06
CA VAL A 116 -7.89 2.04 18.20
C VAL A 116 -8.43 1.28 19.40
N LYS A 117 -7.58 0.98 20.39
CA LYS A 117 -8.04 0.43 21.67
C LYS A 117 -9.05 1.43 22.21
N SER A 118 -10.34 1.12 22.07
CA SER A 118 -11.38 1.77 22.84
C SER A 118 -11.06 1.42 24.29
N GLU A 119 -10.62 2.40 25.07
CA GLU A 119 -10.50 2.25 26.52
C GLU A 119 -11.90 1.82 27.05
N GLU A 120 -11.97 0.62 27.60
CA GLU A 120 -13.09 0.16 28.46
C GLU A 120 -12.93 0.68 29.88
#